data_AF-A0A959V3S0-F1
#
_entry.id   AF-A0A959V3S0-F1
#
_cell.length_a   1.000
_cell.length_b   1.000
_cell.length_c   1.000
_cell.angle_alpha   90.00
_cell.angle_beta   90.00
_cell.angle_gamma   90.00
#
_symmetry.space_group_name_H-M   'P 1'
#
loop_
_entity.id
_entity.type
_entity.pdbx_description
1 polymer ?
#
loop_
_entity_poly.entity_id
_entity_poly.type
_entity_poly.pdbx_seq_one_letter_code
_entity_poly.pdbx_strand_id
1 'polypeptide(L)' 'EVAQSVDIPVIGIGAGGGVDGQVLVLHDMLGINHEFNPRFLRRYADLHGTITDAVGRYIEDVRSHEFPNTDEQY' A
#
# COMPACT_ATOMS: atom_id res chain seq x y z
N GLU A 1 -22.90 -8.61 17.14
CA GLU A 1 -24.27 -9.12 16.95
C GLU A 1 -24.41 -9.81 15.59
N VAL A 2 -24.23 -9.12 14.45
CA VAL A 2 -24.37 -9.73 13.11
C VAL A 2 -23.52 -10.98 12.89
N ALA A 3 -22.21 -10.96 13.21
CA ALA A 3 -21.35 -12.13 13.04
C ALA A 3 -21.71 -13.31 13.95
N GLN A 4 -22.43 -13.06 15.05
CA GLN A 4 -22.87 -14.10 15.98
C GLN A 4 -24.26 -14.65 15.62
N SER A 5 -24.98 -14.02 14.69
CA SER A 5 -26.36 -14.37 14.34
C SER A 5 -26.47 -15.17 13.03
N VAL A 6 -25.36 -15.48 12.38
CA VAL A 6 -25.31 -16.19 11.09
C VAL A 6 -24.29 -17.32 11.16
N ASP A 7 -24.55 -18.42 10.45
CA ASP A 7 -23.67 -19.59 10.43
C ASP A 7 -22.51 -19.46 9.42
N ILE A 8 -22.56 -18.46 8.54
CA ILE A 8 -21.51 -18.21 7.54
C ILE A 8 -20.42 -17.28 8.10
N PRO A 9 -19.14 -17.45 7.69
CA PRO A 9 -18.07 -16.55 8.12
C PRO A 9 -18.31 -15.10 7.67
N VAL A 10 -18.07 -14.14 8.57
CA VAL A 10 -18.17 -12.71 8.29
C VAL A 10 -16.78 -12.09 8.17
N ILE A 11 -16.52 -11.44 7.03
CA ILE A 11 -15.28 -10.70 6.77
C ILE A 11 -15.56 -9.20 6.85
N GLY A 12 -14.88 -8.50 7.76
CA GLY A 12 -15.07 -7.08 8.00
C GLY A 12 -13.99 -6.18 7.39
N ILE A 13 -14.38 -4.97 6.99
CA ILE A 13 -13.48 -3.83 6.77
C ILE A 13 -13.96 -2.68 7.65
N GLY A 14 -13.17 -2.27 8.64
CA GLY A 14 -13.58 -1.26 9.62
C GLY A 14 -14.70 -1.69 10.58
N ALA A 15 -15.00 -2.99 10.67
CA ALA A 15 -16.05 -3.55 11.53
C ALA A 15 -15.59 -3.83 12.98
N GLY A 16 -14.33 -3.53 13.33
CA GLY A 16 -13.73 -3.92 14.61
C GLY A 16 -13.42 -5.41 14.69
N GLY A 17 -13.06 -5.90 15.87
CA GLY A 17 -12.61 -7.29 16.09
C GLY A 17 -13.72 -8.34 16.24
N GLY A 18 -15.00 -7.97 16.12
CA GLY A 18 -16.14 -8.87 16.33
C GLY A 18 -16.58 -9.65 15.10
N VAL A 19 -15.64 -9.97 14.20
CA VAL A 19 -15.87 -10.67 12.92
C VAL A 19 -14.82 -11.78 12.76
N ASP A 20 -15.10 -12.78 11.92
CA ASP A 20 -14.25 -13.97 11.76
C ASP A 20 -12.97 -13.72 10.96
N GLY A 21 -12.98 -12.66 10.14
CA GLY A 21 -11.82 -12.24 9.38
C GLY A 21 -11.86 -10.77 8.99
N GLN A 22 -10.74 -10.28 8.49
CA GLN A 22 -10.57 -8.89 8.11
C GLN A 22 -10.14 -8.79 6.65
N VAL A 23 -10.57 -7.74 5.98
CA VAL A 23 -10.10 -7.37 4.65
C VAL A 23 -9.68 -5.90 4.64
N LEU A 24 -8.60 -5.62 3.93
CA LEU A 24 -8.13 -4.26 3.63
C LEU A 24 -7.82 -4.19 2.14
N VAL A 25 -7.95 -3.00 1.56
CA VAL A 25 -7.48 -2.73 0.20
C VAL A 25 -5.96 -2.66 0.23
N LEU A 26 -5.30 -3.46 -0.63
CA LEU A 26 -3.84 -3.57 -0.68
C LEU A 26 -3.14 -2.20 -0.82
N HIS A 27 -3.63 -1.35 -1.73
CA HIS A 27 -3.04 -0.03 -2.00
C HIS A 27 -3.09 0.89 -0.78
N ASP A 28 -4.20 0.88 -0.03
CA ASP A 28 -4.38 1.67 1.18
C ASP A 28 -3.48 1.15 2.30
N MET A 29 -3.45 -0.18 2.46
CA MET A 29 -2.62 -0.86 3.45
C MET A 29 -1.13 -0.60 3.23
N LEU A 30 -0.69 -0.53 1.97
CA LEU A 30 0.71 -0.25 1.61
C LEU A 30 1.02 1.26 1.49
N GLY A 31 0.06 2.15 1.76
CA GLY A 31 0.27 3.58 1.74
C GLY A 31 0.61 4.14 0.35
N ILE A 32 0.06 3.55 -0.72
CA ILE A 32 0.20 4.06 -2.09
C ILE A 32 -0.64 5.33 -2.29
N ASN A 33 -1.87 5.33 -1.75
CA ASN A 33 -2.77 6.48 -1.79
C ASN A 33 -2.70 7.25 -0.46
N HIS A 34 -2.29 8.53 -0.50
CA HIS A 34 -2.19 9.37 0.69
C HIS A 34 -3.47 10.14 1.02
N GLU A 35 -4.33 10.40 0.03
CA GLU A 35 -5.55 11.18 0.18
C GLU A 35 -6.66 10.41 0.91
N PHE A 36 -6.56 9.07 0.92
CA PHE A 36 -7.47 8.20 1.65
C PHE A 36 -6.89 7.81 3.02
N ASN A 37 -7.52 8.28 4.10
CA ASN A 37 -7.07 8.03 5.47
C ASN A 37 -8.24 7.76 6.44
N PRO A 38 -9.02 6.69 6.23
CA PRO A 38 -10.10 6.35 7.14
C PRO A 38 -9.56 5.85 8.48
N ARG A 39 -10.28 6.11 9.57
CA ARG A 39 -9.86 5.79 10.94
C ARG A 39 -9.53 4.30 11.18
N PHE A 40 -10.11 3.38 10.40
CA PHE A 40 -9.88 1.95 10.55
C PHE A 40 -8.62 1.44 9.82
N LEU A 41 -8.01 2.26 8.97
CA LEU A 41 -6.88 1.85 8.15
C LEU A 41 -5.59 1.89 8.96
N ARG A 42 -4.89 0.75 9.02
CA ARG A 42 -3.49 0.69 9.42
C ARG A 42 -2.63 0.60 8.17
N ARG A 43 -1.73 1.57 7.99
CA ARG A 43 -0.68 1.52 6.97
C ARG A 43 0.48 0.66 7.47
N TYR A 44 0.93 -0.27 6.64
CA TYR A 44 2.06 -1.17 6.91
C TYR A 44 3.32 -0.75 6.15
N ALA A 45 3.19 0.13 5.16
CA ALA A 45 4.28 0.74 4.42
C ALA A 45 3.90 2.16 3.98
N ASP A 46 4.91 2.94 3.57
CA ASP A 46 4.75 4.21 2.85
C ASP A 46 5.33 4.04 1.45
N LEU A 47 4.60 3.32 0.59
CA LEU A 47 5.02 3.13 -0.79
C LEU A 47 4.91 4.39 -1.62
N HIS A 48 4.03 5.34 -1.28
CA HIS A 48 4.01 6.63 -1.93
C HIS A 48 5.37 7.34 -1.81
N GLY A 49 5.91 7.46 -0.59
CA GLY A 49 7.24 8.04 -0.37
C GLY A 49 8.33 7.24 -1.10
N THR A 50 8.32 5.91 -0.94
CA THR A 50 9.31 5.02 -1.56
C THR A 50 9.34 5.14 -3.09
N ILE A 51 8.16 5.17 -3.73
CA ILE A 51 8.03 5.31 -5.18
C ILE A 51 8.47 6.72 -5.61
N THR A 52 8.08 7.75 -4.87
CA THR A 52 8.48 9.14 -5.15
C THR A 52 10.00 9.29 -5.14
N ASP A 53 10.67 8.74 -4.12
CA ASP A 53 12.12 8.77 -4.00
C ASP A 53 12.81 7.98 -5.12
N ALA A 54 12.30 6.78 -5.45
CA ALA A 54 12.85 5.96 -6.52
C ALA A 54 12.75 6.65 -7.89
N VAL A 55 11.62 7.28 -8.18
CA VAL A 55 11.42 8.07 -9.41
C VAL A 55 12.36 9.28 -9.43
N GLY A 56 12.54 9.96 -8.28
CA GLY A 56 13.48 11.07 -8.14
C GLY A 56 14.92 10.66 -8.47
N ARG A 57 15.39 9.55 -7.90
CA ARG A 57 16.73 9.00 -8.18
C ARG A 57 16.91 8.65 -9.65
N TYR A 58 15.94 7.96 -10.24
CA TYR A 58 15.96 7.66 -11.67
C TYR A 58 16.07 8.93 -12.53
N ILE A 59 15.35 10.00 -12.17
CA ILE A 59 15.45 11.29 -12.87
C ILE A 59 16.85 11.90 -12.72
N GLU A 60 17.45 11.82 -11.52
CA GLU A 60 18.82 12.27 -11.29
C GLU A 60 19.82 11.48 -12.14
N ASP A 61 19.77 10.15 -12.09
CA ASP A 61 20.68 9.26 -12.81
C ASP A 61 20.61 9.49 -14.34
N VAL A 62 19.42 9.73 -14.89
CA VAL A 62 19.24 10.07 -16.31
C VAL A 62 19.83 11.44 -16.64
N ARG A 63 19.66 12.44 -15.75
CA ARG A 63 20.20 13.80 -15.96
C ARG A 63 21.72 13.84 -15.82
N SER A 64 22.28 13.05 -14.91
CA SER A 64 23.73 12.90 -14.72
C SER A 64 24.39 12.02 -15.77
N HIS A 65 23.60 11.35 -16.63
CA HIS A 65 24.06 10.32 -17.58
C HIS A 65 24.72 9.12 -16.87
N GLU A 66 24.36 8.87 -15.61
CA GLU A 66 24.75 7.66 -14.88
C GLU A 66 23.86 6.47 -15.26
N PHE A 67 22.63 6.73 -15.73
CA PHE A 67 21.76 5.73 -16.32
C PHE A 67 21.46 6.03 -17.81
N PRO A 68 21.59 5.03 -18.72
CA PRO A 68 22.21 3.74 -18.49
C PRO A 68 23.75 3.85 -18.42
N ASN A 69 24.39 3.05 -17.57
CA ASN A 69 25.84 2.88 -17.57
C ASN A 69 26.30 1.76 -18.54
N THR A 70 27.60 1.49 -18.59
CA THR A 70 28.23 0.50 -19.47
C THR A 70 27.66 -0.92 -19.32
N ASP A 71 27.20 -1.30 -18.13
CA ASP A 71 26.63 -2.62 -17.85
C ASP A 71 25.12 -2.70 -18.21
N GLU A 72 24.51 -1.55 -18.51
CA GLU A 72 23.07 -1.40 -18.79
C GLU A 72 22.77 -1.19 -20.28
N GLN A 73 23.79 -1.35 -21.16
CA GLN A 73 23.70 -1.17 -22.60
C GLN A 73 24.45 -2.28 -23.39
N TYR A 74 24.04 -2.52 -24.65
CA TYR A 74 24.64 -3.50 -25.57
C TYR A 74 25.69 -2.88 -26.49
#